data_AF-A0A9P6SN69-F1
#
_entry.id   AF-A0A9P6SN69-F1
#
_cell.length_a   1.000
_cell.length_b   1.000
_cell.length_c   1.000
_cell.angle_alpha   90.00
_cell.angle_beta   90.00
_cell.angle_gamma   90.00
#
_symmetry.space_group_name_H-M   'P 1'
#
loop_
_entity.id
_entity.type
_entity.pdbx_description
1 polymer ?
#
loop_
_entity_poly.entity_id
_entity_poly.type
_entity_poly.pdbx_seq_one_letter_code
_entity_poly.pdbx_strand_id
1 'polypeptide(L)'
;MAKLYASIGGVEGIPDWSQAAKSIEDYSAASKEKFVRGIEKQVGPHGFMIFQEFNHGAWIPLFGVGDGLKSKRVVLGNPLIAITMLKRDLTAGLAVPVELLVSEKKEGGVDLVYQLPSALIAGLNRDEGLVTAVAELDKKLEILVKDVAS
;
A
#
# COMPACT_ATOMS: atom_id res chain seq x y z
N MET A 1 -3.31 13.16 7.75
CA MET A 1 -2.49 12.02 8.23
C MET A 1 -3.22 11.15 9.25
N ALA A 2 -3.80 11.70 10.33
CA ALA A 2 -4.48 10.87 11.34
C ALA A 2 -5.58 9.95 10.75
N LYS A 3 -6.43 10.49 9.86
CA LYS A 3 -7.47 9.71 9.16
C LYS A 3 -6.89 8.58 8.30
N LEU A 4 -5.81 8.85 7.56
CA LEU A 4 -5.12 7.81 6.77
C LEU A 4 -4.66 6.66 7.67
N TYR A 5 -3.95 6.95 8.76
CA TYR A 5 -3.45 5.91 9.66
C TYR A 5 -4.56 5.17 10.42
N ALA A 6 -5.69 5.81 10.68
CA ALA A 6 -6.87 5.10 11.20
C ALA A 6 -7.43 4.10 10.16
N SER A 7 -7.33 4.41 8.87
CA SER A 7 -7.85 3.61 7.77
C SER A 7 -6.96 2.43 7.34
N ILE A 8 -5.63 2.53 7.53
CA ILE A 8 -4.65 1.53 7.07
C ILE A 8 -3.70 1.01 8.16
N GLY A 9 -3.86 1.47 9.40
CA GLY A 9 -2.90 1.24 10.49
C GLY A 9 -1.79 2.31 10.52
N GLY A 10 -1.17 2.48 11.70
CA GLY A 10 -0.01 3.36 11.90
C GLY A 10 1.31 2.61 11.90
N VAL A 11 2.42 3.31 11.63
CA VAL A 11 3.79 2.74 11.55
C VAL A 11 4.24 2.04 12.83
N GLU A 12 3.73 2.46 13.99
CA GLU A 12 4.10 1.90 15.30
C GLU A 12 3.55 0.49 15.55
N GLY A 13 2.56 0.04 14.75
CA GLY A 13 1.96 -1.30 14.84
C GLY A 13 2.39 -2.26 13.73
N ILE A 14 3.21 -1.80 12.77
CA ILE A 14 3.63 -2.62 11.62
C ILE A 14 4.67 -3.63 12.11
N PRO A 15 4.40 -4.95 12.05
CA PRO A 15 5.46 -5.92 12.19
C PRO A 15 6.44 -5.70 11.03
N ASP A 16 7.72 -5.47 11.33
CA ASP A 16 8.79 -5.33 10.33
C ASP A 16 8.56 -6.39 9.25
N TRP A 17 8.11 -5.96 8.08
CA TRP A 17 7.66 -6.89 7.05
C TRP A 17 8.81 -7.78 6.60
N SER A 18 10.06 -7.29 6.67
CA SER A 18 11.24 -8.09 6.41
C SER A 18 11.44 -9.16 7.47
N GLN A 19 11.20 -8.87 8.75
CA GLN A 19 11.21 -9.89 9.81
C GLN A 19 10.05 -10.88 9.68
N ALA A 20 8.84 -10.41 9.39
CA ALA A 20 7.68 -11.26 9.17
C ALA A 20 7.93 -12.25 8.01
N ALA A 21 8.48 -11.77 6.89
CA ALA A 21 8.85 -12.63 5.76
C ALA A 21 9.98 -13.61 6.12
N LYS A 22 11.01 -13.17 6.85
CA LYS A 22 12.10 -14.04 7.32
C LYS A 22 11.63 -15.13 8.29
N SER A 23 10.54 -14.91 9.01
CA SER A 23 9.98 -15.88 9.96
C SER A 23 9.18 -17.01 9.30
N ILE A 24 9.02 -16.98 7.98
CA ILE A 24 8.37 -18.06 7.21
C ILE A 24 9.42 -19.15 6.97
N GLU A 25 9.50 -20.10 7.90
CA GLU A 25 10.50 -21.18 7.90
C GLU A 25 9.99 -22.45 7.20
N ASP A 26 8.67 -22.62 7.07
CA ASP A 26 8.04 -23.74 6.37
C ASP A 26 6.74 -23.33 5.65
N TYR A 27 6.31 -24.16 4.69
CA TYR A 27 5.15 -23.90 3.83
C TYR A 27 3.97 -24.84 4.10
N SER A 28 3.86 -25.38 5.31
CA SER A 28 2.73 -26.24 5.70
C SER A 28 1.40 -25.48 5.71
N ALA A 29 0.29 -26.23 5.70
CA ALA A 29 -1.04 -25.65 5.84
C ALA A 29 -1.18 -24.83 7.14
N ALA A 30 -0.60 -25.31 8.24
CA ALA A 30 -0.61 -24.61 9.52
C ALA A 30 0.13 -23.27 9.46
N SER A 31 1.31 -23.23 8.82
CA SER A 31 2.09 -22.01 8.65
C SER A 31 1.40 -21.01 7.72
N LYS A 32 0.76 -21.49 6.65
CA LYS A 32 -0.11 -20.66 5.80
C LYS A 32 -1.28 -20.07 6.57
N GLU A 33 -1.99 -20.85 7.37
CA GLU A 33 -3.11 -20.34 8.18
C GLU A 33 -2.65 -19.32 9.22
N LYS A 34 -1.51 -19.57 9.88
CA LYS A 34 -0.91 -18.62 10.82
C LYS A 34 -0.59 -17.30 10.13
N PHE A 35 -0.02 -17.34 8.92
CA PHE A 35 0.24 -16.17 8.11
C PHE A 35 -1.04 -15.40 7.79
N VAL A 36 -2.08 -16.08 7.27
CA VAL A 36 -3.38 -15.46 6.94
C VAL A 36 -3.97 -14.74 8.16
N ARG A 37 -4.05 -15.43 9.31
CA ARG A 37 -4.55 -14.82 10.56
C ARG A 37 -3.72 -13.62 11.02
N GLY A 38 -2.40 -13.65 10.76
CA GLY A 38 -1.50 -12.53 11.04
C GLY A 38 -1.85 -11.31 10.21
N ILE A 39 -2.06 -11.49 8.90
CA ILE A 39 -2.45 -10.42 7.98
C ILE A 39 -3.82 -9.85 8.34
N GLU A 40 -4.81 -10.70 8.61
CA GLU A 40 -6.18 -10.26 8.96
C GLU A 40 -6.24 -9.37 10.20
N LYS A 41 -5.30 -9.54 11.15
CA LYS A 41 -5.20 -8.67 12.34
C LYS A 41 -4.58 -7.30 12.05
N GLN A 42 -3.82 -7.18 10.97
CA GLN A 42 -3.09 -5.96 10.61
C GLN A 42 -3.83 -5.11 9.58
N VAL A 43 -4.67 -5.75 8.77
CA VAL A 43 -5.46 -5.08 7.75
C VAL A 43 -6.49 -4.15 8.39
N GLY A 44 -6.44 -2.88 8.03
CA GLY A 44 -7.39 -1.86 8.44
C GLY A 44 -8.75 -1.98 7.74
N PRO A 45 -9.72 -1.12 8.10
CA PRO A 45 -11.11 -1.19 7.62
C PRO A 45 -11.27 -1.12 6.10
N HIS A 46 -10.31 -0.51 5.39
CA HIS A 46 -10.33 -0.42 3.92
C HIS A 46 -9.67 -1.61 3.21
N GLY A 47 -9.25 -2.63 3.95
CA GLY A 47 -8.62 -3.82 3.39
C GLY A 47 -7.13 -3.69 3.12
N PHE A 48 -6.49 -2.62 3.62
CA PHE A 48 -5.05 -2.36 3.49
C PHE A 48 -4.35 -2.32 4.85
N MET A 49 -3.08 -2.73 4.86
CA MET A 49 -2.11 -2.45 5.92
C MET A 49 -0.95 -1.65 5.34
N ILE A 50 -0.30 -0.84 6.17
CA ILE A 50 0.92 -0.13 5.81
C ILE A 50 2.15 -1.06 5.90
N PHE A 51 3.07 -0.91 4.95
CA PHE A 51 4.33 -1.68 4.85
C PHE A 51 5.54 -0.82 5.15
N GLN A 52 5.57 0.42 4.65
CA GLN A 52 6.73 1.30 4.74
C GLN A 52 6.32 2.76 4.56
N GLU A 53 7.08 3.68 5.18
CA GLU A 53 7.05 5.10 4.85
C GLU A 53 8.42 5.60 4.39
N PHE A 54 8.41 6.54 3.46
CA PHE A 54 9.56 7.34 3.10
C PHE A 54 9.23 8.82 3.35
N ASN A 55 9.93 9.43 4.31
CA ASN A 55 9.70 10.83 4.69
C ASN A 55 10.53 11.77 3.81
N HIS A 56 10.02 12.09 2.62
CA HIS A 56 10.66 13.01 1.70
C HIS A 56 10.80 14.42 2.28
N GLY A 57 9.77 14.91 2.98
CA GLY A 57 9.76 16.25 3.60
C GLY A 57 10.88 16.48 4.62
N ALA A 58 11.49 15.43 5.15
CA ALA A 58 12.61 15.55 6.08
C ALA A 58 13.92 15.99 5.41
N TRP A 59 14.09 15.74 4.11
CA TRP A 59 15.39 15.92 3.46
C TRP A 59 15.35 16.75 2.17
N ILE A 60 14.23 16.77 1.43
CA ILE A 60 14.12 17.60 0.22
C ILE A 60 14.34 19.12 0.47
N PRO A 61 14.07 19.69 1.67
CA PRO A 61 14.40 21.09 1.93
C PRO A 61 15.91 21.39 1.93
N LEU A 62 16.77 20.38 2.16
CA LEU A 62 18.23 20.52 2.04
C LEU A 62 18.66 20.93 0.62
N PHE A 63 17.80 20.67 -0.36
CA PHE A 63 18.01 20.98 -1.78
C PHE A 63 17.11 22.11 -2.28
N GLY A 64 16.46 22.86 -1.38
CA GLY A 64 15.55 23.95 -1.74
C GLY A 64 14.25 23.49 -2.42
N VAL A 65 13.84 22.24 -2.20
CA VAL A 65 12.62 21.66 -2.77
C VAL A 65 11.54 21.51 -1.70
N GLY A 66 10.27 21.66 -2.10
CA GLY A 66 9.12 21.31 -1.27
C GLY A 66 8.68 22.38 -0.26
N ASP A 67 9.28 23.57 -0.26
CA ASP A 67 8.84 24.74 0.52
C ASP A 67 8.68 24.51 2.04
N GLY A 68 9.39 23.52 2.59
CA GLY A 68 9.26 23.11 4.00
C GLY A 68 7.96 22.38 4.35
N LEU A 69 7.15 22.03 3.36
CA LEU A 69 5.90 21.28 3.52
C LEU A 69 6.19 19.81 3.81
N LYS A 70 5.32 19.18 4.61
CA LYS A 70 5.42 17.73 4.86
C LYS A 70 5.11 16.97 3.57
N SER A 71 5.92 15.95 3.27
CA SER A 71 5.69 15.04 2.15
C SER A 71 6.18 13.63 2.49
N LYS A 72 5.32 12.63 2.35
CA LYS A 72 5.63 11.23 2.63
C LYS A 72 5.12 10.32 1.52
N ARG A 73 5.93 9.36 1.09
CA ARG A 73 5.45 8.19 0.34
C ARG A 73 5.06 7.10 1.33
N VAL A 74 3.85 6.60 1.22
CA VAL A 74 3.29 5.52 2.04
C VAL A 74 3.10 4.31 1.14
N VAL A 75 3.80 3.23 1.44
CA VAL A 75 3.65 1.93 0.77
C VAL A 75 2.67 1.10 1.59
N LEU A 76 1.61 0.65 0.95
CA LEU A 76 0.48 -0.03 1.60
C LEU A 76 -0.08 -1.14 0.71
N GLY A 77 -0.71 -2.13 1.30
CA GLY A 77 -1.18 -3.28 0.54
C GLY A 77 -1.89 -4.31 1.40
N ASN A 78 -2.19 -5.44 0.78
CA ASN A 78 -2.67 -6.63 1.46
C ASN A 78 -2.09 -7.86 0.73
N PRO A 79 -1.23 -8.66 1.36
CA PRO A 79 -0.64 -9.84 0.73
C PRO A 79 -1.66 -10.84 0.21
N LEU A 80 -2.83 -10.94 0.85
CA LEU A 80 -3.92 -11.83 0.45
C LEU A 80 -4.65 -11.33 -0.81
N ILE A 81 -4.57 -10.04 -1.09
CA ILE A 81 -4.99 -9.46 -2.37
C ILE A 81 -3.85 -9.59 -3.38
N ALA A 82 -2.61 -9.23 -3.01
CA ALA A 82 -1.44 -9.28 -3.90
C ALA A 82 -1.23 -10.66 -4.52
N ILE A 83 -1.44 -11.74 -3.75
CA ILE A 83 -1.25 -13.11 -4.25
C ILE A 83 -2.22 -13.49 -5.38
N THR A 84 -3.37 -12.82 -5.52
CA THR A 84 -4.30 -13.08 -6.64
C THR A 84 -3.73 -12.59 -7.97
N MET A 85 -2.94 -11.52 -7.94
CA MET A 85 -2.22 -10.96 -9.09
C MET A 85 -0.91 -11.71 -9.33
N LEU A 86 -0.10 -11.92 -8.29
CA LEU A 86 1.21 -12.60 -8.40
C LEU A 86 1.10 -14.04 -8.92
N LYS A 87 -0.01 -14.73 -8.66
CA LYS A 87 -0.29 -16.06 -9.23
C LYS A 87 -0.49 -16.04 -10.75
N ARG A 88 -0.86 -14.89 -11.31
CA ARG A 88 -1.15 -14.71 -12.74
C ARG A 88 0.05 -14.13 -13.47
N ASP A 89 0.69 -13.15 -12.85
CA ASP A 89 1.90 -12.52 -13.36
C ASP A 89 2.81 -12.11 -12.19
N LEU A 90 3.97 -12.75 -12.09
CA LEU A 90 4.94 -12.43 -11.03
C LEU A 90 5.50 -11.01 -11.16
N THR A 91 5.49 -10.43 -12.37
CA THR A 91 5.97 -9.05 -12.59
C THR A 91 5.06 -8.00 -11.93
N ALA A 92 3.83 -8.38 -11.56
CA ALA A 92 2.96 -7.55 -10.72
C ALA A 92 3.66 -7.13 -9.41
N GLY A 93 4.64 -7.90 -8.93
CA GLY A 93 5.47 -7.58 -7.76
C GLY A 93 6.27 -6.28 -7.87
N LEU A 94 6.42 -5.72 -9.07
CA LEU A 94 7.00 -4.37 -9.27
C LEU A 94 6.05 -3.24 -8.84
N ALA A 95 4.75 -3.54 -8.72
CA ALA A 95 3.69 -2.58 -8.45
C ALA A 95 2.75 -2.99 -7.29
N VAL A 96 3.02 -4.12 -6.62
CA VAL A 96 2.41 -4.47 -5.33
C VAL A 96 3.49 -4.64 -4.26
N PRO A 97 3.37 -4.00 -3.07
CA PRO A 97 2.25 -3.19 -2.60
C PRO A 97 2.08 -1.89 -3.38
N VAL A 98 0.90 -1.27 -3.28
CA VAL A 98 0.61 0.03 -3.92
C VAL A 98 1.20 1.17 -3.11
N GLU A 99 1.11 2.40 -3.63
CA GLU A 99 1.70 3.57 -3.00
C GLU A 99 0.83 4.83 -3.08
N LEU A 100 0.93 5.65 -2.03
CA LEU A 100 0.37 7.00 -1.95
C LEU A 100 1.50 7.98 -1.69
N LEU A 101 1.54 9.09 -2.43
CA LEU A 101 2.24 10.29 -2.02
C LEU A 101 1.27 11.19 -1.27
N VAL A 102 1.62 11.50 -0.02
CA VAL A 102 0.83 12.35 0.87
C VAL A 102 1.62 13.61 1.14
N SER A 103 1.08 14.76 0.74
CA SER A 103 1.77 16.05 0.89
C SER A 103 0.86 17.11 1.50
N GLU A 104 1.44 18.00 2.29
CA GLU A 104 0.76 19.17 2.84
C GLU A 104 0.59 20.26 1.78
N LYS A 105 -0.54 20.97 1.80
CA LYS A 105 -0.80 22.12 0.93
C LYS A 105 -0.45 23.43 1.63
N LYS A 106 0.02 24.43 0.88
CA LYS A 106 0.29 25.78 1.40
C LYS A 106 -0.92 26.45 2.04
N GLU A 107 -2.10 26.25 1.44
CA GLU A 107 -3.37 26.84 1.90
C GLU A 107 -4.03 26.03 3.03
N GLY A 108 -3.36 24.98 3.52
CA GLY A 108 -3.90 24.02 4.47
C GLY A 108 -4.53 22.81 3.80
N GLY A 109 -4.60 21.70 4.55
CA GLY A 109 -5.08 20.41 4.05
C GLY A 109 -3.98 19.52 3.47
N VAL A 110 -4.40 18.45 2.81
CA VAL A 110 -3.52 17.36 2.32
C VAL A 110 -3.85 17.05 0.87
N ASP A 111 -2.82 16.86 0.05
CA ASP A 111 -2.90 16.22 -1.25
C ASP A 111 -2.55 14.74 -1.15
N LEU A 112 -3.35 13.92 -1.83
CA LEU A 112 -3.13 12.49 -2.00
C LEU A 112 -2.98 12.21 -3.49
N VAL A 113 -1.80 11.73 -3.87
CA VAL A 113 -1.51 11.30 -5.25
C VAL A 113 -1.19 9.82 -5.21
N TYR A 114 -1.70 9.07 -6.18
CA TYR A 114 -1.46 7.64 -6.28
C TYR A 114 -1.38 7.21 -7.72
N GLN A 115 -0.69 6.10 -7.96
CA GLN A 115 -0.65 5.46 -9.25
C GLN A 115 -1.81 4.48 -9.36
N LEU A 116 -2.53 4.48 -10.48
CA LEU A 116 -3.61 3.53 -10.72
C LEU A 116 -3.02 2.11 -10.87
N PRO A 117 -3.34 1.16 -9.97
CA PRO A 117 -2.77 -0.18 -10.01
C PRO A 117 -2.91 -0.89 -11.36
N SER A 118 -4.07 -0.80 -12.00
CA SER A 118 -4.29 -1.42 -13.32
C SER A 118 -3.36 -0.88 -14.42
N ALA A 119 -3.02 0.40 -14.37
CA ALA A 119 -2.11 1.00 -15.34
C ALA A 119 -0.69 0.42 -15.24
N LEU A 120 -0.23 0.11 -14.02
CA LEU A 120 1.10 -0.43 -13.78
C LEU A 120 1.18 -1.94 -13.92
N ILE A 121 0.14 -2.66 -13.47
CA ILE A 121 0.16 -4.12 -13.38
C ILE A 121 -0.35 -4.77 -14.67
N ALA A 122 -1.41 -4.20 -15.28
CA ALA A 122 -2.10 -4.84 -16.39
C ALA A 122 -2.20 -3.97 -17.65
N GLY A 123 -1.54 -2.81 -17.71
CA GLY A 123 -1.72 -1.84 -18.82
C GLY A 123 -1.54 -2.44 -20.22
N LEU A 124 -0.58 -3.35 -20.39
CA LEU A 124 -0.36 -4.11 -21.62
C LEU A 124 -0.76 -5.59 -21.53
N ASN A 125 -1.10 -6.07 -20.33
CA ASN A 125 -1.45 -7.46 -20.11
C ASN A 125 -2.89 -7.72 -20.61
N ARG A 126 -3.14 -8.93 -21.10
CA ARG A 126 -4.45 -9.37 -21.65
C ARG A 126 -5.03 -10.57 -20.91
N ASP A 127 -4.38 -11.02 -19.84
CA ASP A 127 -4.95 -12.03 -18.95
C ASP A 127 -6.17 -11.46 -18.23
N GLU A 128 -7.36 -11.98 -18.57
CA GLU A 128 -8.64 -11.45 -18.10
C GLU A 128 -8.75 -11.48 -16.56
N GLY A 129 -8.20 -12.51 -15.93
CA GLY A 129 -8.27 -12.63 -14.48
C GLY A 129 -7.31 -11.69 -13.76
N LEU A 130 -6.17 -11.33 -14.35
CA LEU A 130 -5.29 -10.30 -13.83
C LEU A 130 -5.97 -8.94 -13.96
N VAL A 131 -6.50 -8.63 -15.15
CA VAL A 131 -7.28 -7.41 -15.40
C VAL A 131 -8.42 -7.25 -14.40
N THR A 132 -9.16 -8.34 -14.13
CA THR A 132 -10.23 -8.33 -13.13
C THR A 132 -9.68 -8.10 -11.71
N ALA A 133 -8.61 -8.79 -11.33
CA ALA A 133 -8.02 -8.64 -10.00
C ALA A 133 -7.49 -7.22 -9.74
N VAL A 134 -6.85 -6.59 -10.72
CA VAL A 134 -6.32 -5.22 -10.58
C VAL A 134 -7.44 -4.18 -10.59
N ALA A 135 -8.54 -4.40 -11.33
CA ALA A 135 -9.67 -3.49 -11.32
C ALA A 135 -10.37 -3.45 -9.95
N GLU A 136 -10.41 -4.58 -9.23
CA GLU A 136 -10.90 -4.60 -7.84
C GLU A 136 -9.93 -3.90 -6.89
N LEU A 137 -8.62 -3.97 -7.14
CA LEU A 137 -7.62 -3.23 -6.38
C LEU A 137 -7.75 -1.71 -6.60
N ASP A 138 -7.96 -1.27 -7.86
CA ASP A 138 -8.23 0.13 -8.20
C ASP A 138 -9.39 0.68 -7.38
N LYS A 139 -10.54 -0.02 -7.39
CA LYS A 139 -11.75 0.38 -6.65
C LYS A 139 -11.47 0.50 -5.15
N LYS A 140 -10.77 -0.46 -4.56
CA LYS A 140 -10.42 -0.43 -3.14
C LYS A 140 -9.54 0.76 -2.80
N LEU A 141 -8.53 1.05 -3.62
CA LEU A 141 -7.65 2.18 -3.40
C LEU A 141 -8.39 3.51 -3.56
N GLU A 142 -9.27 3.62 -4.56
CA GLU A 142 -10.10 4.81 -4.77
C GLU A 142 -11.04 5.07 -3.58
N ILE A 143 -11.68 4.04 -3.03
CA ILE A 143 -12.52 4.15 -1.83
C ILE A 143 -11.71 4.66 -0.64
N LEU A 144 -10.51 4.10 -0.41
CA LEU A 144 -9.62 4.57 0.64
C LEU A 144 -9.26 6.05 0.47
N VAL A 145 -8.85 6.46 -0.74
CA VAL A 145 -8.43 7.85 -1.01
C VAL A 145 -9.59 8.81 -0.84
N LYS A 146 -10.80 8.47 -1.32
CA LYS A 146 -12.01 9.28 -1.14
C LYS A 146 -12.40 9.43 0.32
N ASP A 147 -12.32 8.35 1.10
CA ASP A 147 -12.56 8.41 2.54
C ASP A 147 -11.55 9.36 3.20
N VAL A 148 -10.25 9.17 2.99
CA VAL A 148 -9.21 9.99 3.63
C VAL A 148 -9.27 11.46 3.22
N ALA A 149 -9.72 11.76 2.00
CA ALA A 149 -9.84 13.12 1.47
C ALA A 149 -11.12 13.86 1.90
N SER A 150 -12.11 13.16 2.49
CA SER A 150 -13.34 13.76 3.05
C SER A 150 -13.13 14.32 4.45
#